data_AF-A0AAD9JVI7-F1
#
_entry.id   AF-A0AAD9JVI7-F1
#
_cell.length_a   1.000
_cell.length_b   1.000
_cell.length_c   1.000
_cell.angle_alpha   90.00
_cell.angle_beta   90.00
_cell.angle_gamma   90.00
#
_symmetry.space_group_name_H-M   'P 1'
#
loop_
_entity.id
_entity.type
_entity.pdbx_description
1 polymer ?
#
loop_
_entity_poly.entity_id
_entity_poly.type
_entity_poly.pdbx_seq_one_letter_code
_entity_poly.pdbx_strand_id
1 'polypeptide(L)'
;MMTWMDDFEGHPEIYQRDKIRIVTADNSGKNIVECWVYFLKKFPPGLLNYTALRSFCTTEDREKYPTINRHQFRAKIIFEMLQKESEHHLGKKTVNTEP
;
A
#
# COMPACT_ATOMS: atom_id res chain seq x y z
N MET A 1 0.16 19.78 9.43
CA MET A 1 -0.53 19.07 8.32
C MET A 1 0.20 17.79 7.95
N MET A 2 1.50 17.82 7.64
CA MET A 2 2.26 16.60 7.32
C MET A 2 2.24 15.55 8.44
N THR A 3 2.47 15.93 9.70
CA THR A 3 2.45 14.99 10.84
C THR A 3 1.10 14.28 10.99
N TRP A 4 -0.01 15.00 10.78
CA TRP A 4 -1.33 14.38 10.81
C TRP A 4 -1.52 13.35 9.68
N MET A 5 -0.97 13.63 8.49
CA MET A 5 -0.98 12.65 7.39
C MET A 5 -0.07 11.46 7.69
N ASP A 6 1.08 11.67 8.34
CA ASP A 6 1.97 10.59 8.75
C ASP A 6 1.25 9.64 9.73
N ASP A 7 0.60 10.20 10.76
CA ASP A 7 -0.19 9.43 11.72
C ASP A 7 -1.36 8.69 11.03
N PHE A 8 -2.04 9.37 10.11
CA PHE A 8 -3.18 8.83 9.38
C PHE A 8 -2.81 7.68 8.44
N GLU A 9 -1.64 7.75 7.80
CA GLU A 9 -1.13 6.71 6.89
C GLU A 9 -0.31 5.63 7.65
N GLY A 10 -0.15 5.74 8.98
CA GLY A 10 0.64 4.80 9.77
C GLY A 10 2.12 4.80 9.37
N HIS A 11 2.67 5.98 9.11
CA HIS A 11 4.08 6.17 8.79
C HIS A 11 4.93 6.16 10.07
N PRO A 12 6.10 5.49 10.09
CA PRO A 12 6.75 4.77 8.98
C PRO A 12 6.48 3.25 8.89
N GLU A 13 5.64 2.70 9.77
CA GLU A 13 5.47 1.25 9.92
C GLU A 13 4.74 0.61 8.73
N ILE A 14 3.68 1.25 8.24
CA ILE A 14 2.84 0.76 7.13
C ILE A 14 3.30 1.42 5.82
N TYR A 15 3.15 2.75 5.72
CA TYR A 15 3.57 3.50 4.54
C TYR A 15 4.81 4.35 4.83
N GLN A 16 5.73 4.39 3.86
CA GLN A 16 6.92 5.23 3.93
C GLN A 16 6.78 6.42 3.00
N ARG A 17 6.99 7.61 3.54
CA ARG A 17 6.91 8.86 2.79
C ARG A 17 8.24 9.18 2.13
N ASP A 18 8.23 9.30 0.81
CA ASP A 18 9.38 9.70 -0.01
C ASP A 18 9.04 10.92 -0.87
N LYS A 19 10.07 11.67 -1.28
CA LYS A 19 9.91 12.70 -2.30
C LYS A 19 10.08 12.13 -3.69
N ILE A 20 9.15 12.44 -4.59
CA ILE A 20 9.26 12.11 -6.00
C ILE A 20 9.03 13.33 -6.89
N ARG A 21 9.55 13.26 -8.11
CA ARG A 21 9.28 14.24 -9.16
C ARG A 21 8.07 13.80 -9.98
N ILE A 22 7.04 14.63 -10.03
CA ILE A 22 5.81 14.40 -10.77
C ILE A 22 5.78 15.37 -11.95
N VAL A 23 5.46 14.83 -13.14
CA VAL A 23 5.18 15.66 -14.31
C VAL A 23 3.72 16.06 -14.26
N THR A 24 3.45 17.35 -14.11
CA THR A 24 2.13 17.94 -14.29
C THR A 24 2.03 18.53 -15.68
N ALA A 25 0.84 18.50 -16.27
CA ALA A 25 0.56 19.15 -17.54
C ALA A 25 -0.63 20.08 -17.35
N ASP A 26 -0.45 21.34 -17.71
CA ASP A 26 -1.49 22.37 -17.73
C ASP A 26 -1.47 23.10 -19.08
N ASN A 27 -2.33 24.13 -19.22
CA ASN A 27 -2.42 24.93 -20.43
C ASN A 27 -1.12 25.71 -20.75
N SER A 28 -0.19 25.81 -19.81
CA SER A 28 1.11 26.50 -19.95
C SER A 28 2.26 25.54 -20.28
N GLY A 29 2.02 24.22 -20.26
CA GLY A 29 2.98 23.21 -20.69
C GLY A 29 3.18 22.10 -19.67
N LYS A 30 4.30 21.36 -19.80
CA LYS A 30 4.71 20.32 -18.84
C LYS A 30 5.60 20.94 -17.78
N ASN A 31 5.22 20.77 -16.52
CA ASN A 31 5.96 21.21 -15.36
C ASN A 31 6.42 19.99 -14.54
N ILE A 32 7.56 20.10 -13.86
CA ILE A 32 8.04 19.07 -12.94
C ILE A 32 7.97 19.64 -11.52
N VAL A 33 7.21 18.97 -10.66
CA VAL A 33 7.05 19.35 -9.25
C VAL A 33 7.56 18.25 -8.34
N GLU A 34 8.20 18.62 -7.23
CA GLU A 34 8.60 17.68 -6.19
C GLU A 34 7.45 17.53 -5.18
N CYS A 35 7.04 16.30 -4.91
CA CYS A 35 5.90 15.99 -4.04
C CYS A 35 6.25 14.88 -3.06
N TRP A 36 5.66 14.95 -1.86
CA TRP A 36 5.68 13.86 -0.89
C TRP A 36 4.63 12.81 -1.26
N VAL A 37 5.05 11.55 -1.34
CA VAL A 37 4.16 10.41 -1.66
C VAL A 37 4.41 9.29 -0.67
N TYR A 38 3.34 8.65 -0.22
CA TYR A 38 3.35 7.51 0.70
C TYR A 38 3.37 6.20 -0.08
N PHE A 39 4.43 5.41 0.11
CA PHE A 39 4.64 4.13 -0.56
C PHE A 39 4.54 2.97 0.42
N LEU A 40 3.81 1.93 0.03
CA LEU A 40 3.87 0.65 0.70
C LEU A 40 5.12 -0.08 0.20
N LYS A 41 6.24 0.03 0.91
CA LYS A 41 7.51 -0.61 0.49
C LYS A 41 7.64 -2.06 0.93
N LYS A 42 6.91 -2.46 1.97
CA LYS A 42 6.82 -3.84 2.45
C LYS A 42 5.42 -4.34 2.14
N PHE A 43 5.31 -5.31 1.23
CA PHE A 43 4.03 -5.84 0.80
C PHE A 43 4.14 -7.34 0.50
N PRO A 44 3.06 -8.11 0.72
CA PRO A 44 2.98 -9.51 0.31
C PRO A 44 3.30 -9.69 -1.18
N PRO A 45 4.14 -10.66 -1.58
CA PRO A 45 4.51 -10.88 -2.98
C PRO A 45 3.32 -11.07 -3.92
N GLY A 46 2.22 -11.65 -3.41
CA GLY A 46 0.99 -11.85 -4.16
C GLY A 46 0.34 -10.57 -4.69
N LEU A 47 0.65 -9.40 -4.12
CA LEU A 47 0.12 -8.12 -4.60
C LEU A 47 0.67 -7.73 -5.99
N LEU A 48 1.83 -8.26 -6.39
CA LEU A 48 2.39 -8.00 -7.72
C LEU A 48 1.63 -8.71 -8.85
N ASN A 49 0.77 -9.68 -8.52
CA ASN A 49 -0.03 -10.40 -9.49
C ASN A 49 -1.26 -9.61 -9.94
N TYR A 50 -1.61 -8.50 -9.26
CA TYR A 50 -2.72 -7.64 -9.66
C TYR A 50 -2.30 -6.69 -10.77
N THR A 51 -3.24 -6.36 -11.67
CA THR A 51 -3.00 -5.40 -12.74
C THR A 51 -2.68 -4.02 -12.17
N ALA A 52 -1.57 -3.43 -12.62
CA ALA A 52 -1.20 -2.07 -12.26
C ALA A 52 -2.21 -1.06 -12.84
N LEU A 53 -2.85 -0.30 -11.96
CA LEU A 53 -3.79 0.74 -12.35
C LEU A 53 -3.05 2.02 -12.74
N ARG A 54 -3.40 2.61 -13.90
CA ARG A 54 -2.86 3.91 -14.34
C ARG A 54 -3.49 5.09 -13.59
N SER A 55 -4.75 4.94 -13.20
CA SER A 55 -5.50 5.91 -12.39
C SER A 55 -6.47 5.13 -11.51
N PHE A 56 -6.80 5.68 -10.35
CA PHE A 56 -7.76 5.10 -9.42
C PHE A 56 -8.87 6.12 -9.17
N CYS A 57 -10.11 5.83 -9.57
CA CYS A 57 -11.24 6.74 -9.49
C CYS A 57 -12.37 6.11 -8.68
N THR A 58 -12.64 6.66 -7.50
CA THR A 58 -13.56 6.06 -6.53
C THR A 58 -15.03 6.03 -6.93
N THR A 59 -15.43 6.76 -7.97
CA THR A 59 -16.85 6.87 -8.34
C THR A 59 -17.31 5.70 -9.20
N GLU A 60 -16.51 5.34 -10.22
CA GLU A 60 -16.79 4.19 -11.10
C GLU A 60 -16.23 2.88 -10.52
N ASP A 61 -15.11 2.94 -9.78
CA ASP A 61 -14.52 1.76 -9.13
C ASP A 61 -15.34 1.29 -7.90
N ARG A 62 -16.23 2.12 -7.33
CA ARG A 62 -17.07 1.75 -6.18
C ARG A 62 -18.11 0.69 -6.52
N GLU A 63 -18.70 0.74 -7.71
CA GLU A 63 -19.69 -0.26 -8.12
C GLU A 63 -19.02 -1.61 -8.42
N LYS A 64 -17.78 -1.59 -8.92
CA LYS A 64 -16.99 -2.79 -9.21
C LYS A 64 -16.30 -3.37 -7.97
N TYR A 65 -15.99 -2.54 -6.97
CA TYR A 65 -15.32 -2.90 -5.71
C TYR A 65 -16.02 -2.24 -4.50
N PRO A 66 -17.20 -2.75 -4.08
CA PRO A 66 -18.11 -2.08 -3.14
C PRO A 66 -17.61 -1.93 -1.69
N THR A 67 -16.50 -2.57 -1.32
CA THR A 67 -15.95 -2.56 0.05
C THR A 67 -14.84 -1.55 0.28
N ILE A 68 -14.82 -0.44 -0.47
CA ILE A 68 -13.82 0.63 -0.25
C ILE A 68 -14.36 1.61 0.79
N ASN A 69 -14.38 1.17 2.06
CA ASN A 69 -14.23 2.07 3.20
C ASN A 69 -12.72 2.13 3.49
N ARG A 70 -12.05 3.10 2.85
CA ARG A 70 -10.59 3.14 2.58
C ARG A 70 -9.70 2.84 3.80
N HIS A 71 -10.13 3.18 5.02
CA HIS A 71 -9.24 3.21 6.19
C HIS A 71 -9.24 1.93 7.02
N GLN A 72 -10.32 1.15 7.01
CA GLN A 72 -10.39 -0.05 7.85
C GLN A 72 -10.04 -1.34 7.09
N PHE A 73 -10.20 -1.39 5.77
CA PHE A 73 -10.00 -2.63 5.01
C PHE A 73 -8.58 -2.78 4.44
N ARG A 74 -7.90 -1.69 4.06
CA ARG A 74 -6.55 -1.77 3.48
C ARG A 74 -5.49 -2.13 4.51
N ALA A 75 -5.50 -1.44 5.66
CA ALA A 75 -4.63 -1.79 6.77
C ALA A 75 -4.96 -3.20 7.29
N LYS A 76 -6.24 -3.57 7.41
CA LYS A 76 -6.66 -4.91 7.87
C LYS A 76 -6.30 -6.02 6.90
N ILE A 77 -6.51 -5.87 5.58
CA ILE A 77 -6.08 -6.87 4.59
C ILE A 77 -4.56 -6.99 4.60
N ILE A 78 -3.83 -5.87 4.52
CA ILE A 78 -2.36 -5.92 4.51
C ILE A 78 -1.85 -6.55 5.81
N PHE A 79 -2.43 -6.20 6.96
CA PHE A 79 -2.10 -6.78 8.27
C PHE A 79 -2.46 -8.27 8.37
N GLU A 80 -3.64 -8.69 7.92
CA GLU A 80 -4.06 -10.10 7.88
C GLU A 80 -3.21 -10.92 6.90
N MET A 81 -2.82 -10.36 5.75
CA MET A 81 -1.91 -11.00 4.80
C MET A 81 -0.50 -11.12 5.38
N LEU A 82 -0.01 -10.10 6.09
CA LEU A 82 1.28 -10.14 6.80
C LEU A 82 1.25 -11.13 7.97
N GLN A 83 0.15 -11.24 8.72
CA GLN A 83 -0.02 -12.22 9.79
C GLN A 83 -0.04 -13.65 9.25
N LYS A 84 -0.80 -13.93 8.19
CA LYS A 84 -0.85 -15.26 7.55
C LYS A 84 0.51 -15.71 7.02
N GLU A 85 1.30 -14.80 6.43
CA GLU A 85 2.67 -15.13 5.99
C GLU A 85 3.60 -15.41 7.18
N SER A 86 3.44 -14.73 8.32
CA SER A 86 4.22 -14.98 9.54
C SER A 86 3.91 -16.35 10.19
N GLU A 87 2.64 -16.76 10.19
CA GLU A 87 2.20 -18.06 10.73
C GLU A 87 2.66 -19.22 9.85
N HIS A 88 2.66 -19.05 8.52
CA HIS A 88 3.12 -20.06 7.57
C HIS A 88 4.64 -20.29 7.63
N HIS A 89 5.41 -19.32 8.13
CA HIS A 89 6.84 -19.48 8.41
C HIS A 89 7.14 -20.12 9.77
N LEU A 90 6.24 -20.01 10.75
CA LEU A 90 6.39 -20.66 12.07
C LEU A 90 5.96 -22.14 12.05
N GLY A 91 4.96 -22.49 11.24
CA GLY A 91 4.50 -23.88 11.06
C GLY A 91 5.46 -24.81 10.30
N LYS A 92 6.53 -24.26 9.68
CA LYS A 92 7.58 -25.06 9.01
C LYS A 92 8.82 -25.31 9.87
N LYS A 93 8.88 -24.78 11.10
CA LYS A 93 10.04 -24.97 12.00
C LYS A 93 9.86 -26.06 13.07
N THR A 94 8.71 -26.72 13.17
CA THR A 94 8.44 -27.73 14.22
C THR A 94 8.30 -29.17 13.72
N VAL A 95 8.89 -29.52 12.58
CA VAL A 95 9.06 -30.93 12.22
C VAL A 95 10.49 -31.13 11.72
N ASN A 96 11.25 -31.91 12.50
CA ASN A 96 12.62 -32.40 12.31
C ASN A 96 13.69 -31.74 13.19
N THR A 97 13.52 -31.84 14.51
CA THR A 97 14.63 -32.19 15.40
C THR A 97 14.49 -33.66 15.77
N GLU A 98 15.29 -34.49 15.09
CA GLU A 98 16.05 -35.65 15.59
C GLU A 98 15.30 -36.83 16.25
N PRO A 99 15.86 -38.06 16.24
CA PRO A 99 17.30 -38.41 16.21
C PRO A 99 17.80 -39.19 14.98
#